data_AF-A0A388KNH6-F1
#
_entry.id   AF-A0A388KNH6-F1
#
_cell.length_a   1.000
_cell.length_b   1.000
_cell.length_c   1.000
_cell.angle_alpha   90.00
_cell.angle_beta   90.00
_cell.angle_gamma   90.00
#
_symmetry.space_group_name_H-M   'P 1'
#
loop_
_entity.id
_entity.type
_entity.pdbx_description
1 polymer ?
#
loop_
_entity_poly.entity_id
_entity_poly.type
_entity_poly.pdbx_seq_one_letter_code
_entity_poly.pdbx_strand_id
1 'polypeptide(L)'
;MQVEHKIQSRAGPLSLQLAQVPKMLSLFRCEWAPSAFIVSFKLETDTDILLTKARAALQKYHVHAVVANELHTRKTKVVVVMADSEREVRKEKPDSCVEKPLVEYLVEHHLSYINGGGDHNVIFASDDGRTRAMDTAAIIPLVRPGHDIFSVSAPNSVRAEGVTPADDSS
;
A
#
# COMPACT_ATOMS: atom_id res chain seq x y z
N MET A 1 -15.73 13.66 -20.14
CA MET A 1 -17.10 13.66 -19.57
C MET A 1 -17.48 12.24 -19.21
N GLN A 2 -17.88 12.01 -17.96
CA GLN A 2 -18.55 10.76 -17.59
C GLN A 2 -20.03 10.87 -18.00
N VAL A 3 -20.65 9.75 -18.37
CA VAL A 3 -22.09 9.71 -18.69
C VAL A 3 -22.85 9.71 -17.36
N GLU A 4 -23.70 10.72 -17.14
CA GLU A 4 -24.44 10.88 -15.88
C GLU A 4 -25.64 9.93 -15.76
N HIS A 5 -26.14 9.43 -16.88
CA HIS A 5 -27.33 8.58 -16.92
C HIS A 5 -26.99 7.14 -17.27
N LYS A 6 -27.79 6.21 -16.72
CA LYS A 6 -27.66 4.77 -16.96
C LYS A 6 -27.65 4.46 -18.47
N ILE A 7 -26.70 3.62 -18.87
CA ILE A 7 -26.60 3.10 -20.24
C ILE A 7 -27.86 2.30 -20.57
N GLN A 8 -28.50 2.62 -21.70
CA GLN A 8 -29.80 2.06 -22.10
C GLN A 8 -29.64 0.72 -22.83
N SER A 9 -30.49 -0.25 -22.51
CA SER A 9 -30.42 -1.62 -23.06
C SER A 9 -30.89 -1.76 -24.51
N ARG A 10 -31.63 -0.78 -25.05
CA ARG A 10 -32.16 -0.79 -26.42
C ARG A 10 -31.19 -0.25 -27.49
N ALA A 11 -30.00 0.18 -27.11
CA ALA A 11 -29.09 0.95 -27.96
C ALA A 11 -28.15 0.10 -28.85
N GLY A 12 -28.37 -1.21 -28.98
CA GLY A 12 -27.48 -2.09 -29.75
C GLY A 12 -26.23 -2.52 -28.96
N PRO A 13 -25.17 -3.02 -29.64
CA PRO A 13 -23.97 -3.55 -28.98
C PRO A 13 -23.28 -2.50 -28.08
N LEU A 14 -22.93 -2.90 -26.86
CA LEU A 14 -22.27 -2.03 -25.88
C LEU A 14 -20.77 -1.92 -26.17
N SER A 15 -20.28 -0.70 -26.40
CA SER A 15 -18.85 -0.39 -26.45
C SER A 15 -18.43 0.36 -25.19
N LEU A 16 -17.43 -0.18 -24.48
CA LEU A 16 -16.84 0.43 -23.28
C LEU A 16 -15.40 0.86 -23.59
N GLN A 17 -15.10 2.14 -23.41
CA GLN A 17 -13.75 2.66 -23.46
C GLN A 17 -13.29 3.02 -22.05
N LEU A 18 -12.19 2.41 -21.63
CA LEU A 18 -11.61 2.60 -20.30
C LEU A 18 -10.26 3.29 -20.44
N ALA A 19 -10.06 4.37 -19.69
CA ALA A 19 -8.75 4.97 -19.53
C ALA A 19 -7.93 4.20 -18.49
N GLN A 20 -6.62 4.11 -18.71
CA GLN A 20 -5.72 3.51 -17.72
C GLN A 20 -5.64 4.41 -16.48
N VAL A 21 -5.71 3.79 -15.30
CA VAL A 21 -5.50 4.49 -14.03
C VAL A 21 -4.02 4.82 -13.86
N PRO A 22 -3.65 6.08 -13.51
CA PRO A 22 -2.28 6.45 -13.18
C PRO A 22 -1.71 5.54 -12.08
N LYS A 23 -0.46 5.09 -12.25
CA LYS A 23 0.19 4.17 -11.31
C LYS A 23 0.77 4.96 -10.13
N MET A 24 -0.01 5.07 -9.05
CA MET A 24 0.33 5.90 -7.90
C MET A 24 1.46 5.34 -7.01
N LEU A 25 1.82 4.06 -7.13
CA LEU A 25 2.80 3.42 -6.24
C LEU A 25 4.20 4.08 -6.31
N SER A 26 4.61 4.62 -7.46
CA SER A 26 5.89 5.34 -7.57
C SER A 26 5.90 6.63 -6.74
N LEU A 27 4.76 7.32 -6.62
CA LEU A 27 4.66 8.57 -5.86
C LEU A 27 4.80 8.36 -4.35
N PHE A 28 4.35 7.21 -3.85
CA PHE A 28 4.45 6.87 -2.44
C PHE A 28 5.91 6.85 -1.95
N ARG A 29 6.82 6.27 -2.72
CA ARG A 29 8.23 6.21 -2.31
C ARG A 29 8.99 7.51 -2.59
N CYS A 30 8.69 8.20 -3.68
CA CYS A 30 9.47 9.39 -4.05
C CYS A 30 9.06 10.65 -3.28
N GLU A 31 7.78 10.77 -2.90
CA GLU A 31 7.25 12.04 -2.38
C GLU A 31 6.52 11.89 -1.05
N TRP A 32 5.61 10.93 -0.92
CA TRP A 32 4.68 10.94 0.22
C TRP A 32 5.25 10.28 1.49
N ALA A 33 6.02 9.21 1.34
CA ALA A 33 6.56 8.45 2.47
C ALA A 33 7.92 7.81 2.13
N PRO A 34 8.96 8.61 1.85
CA PRO A 34 10.26 8.11 1.38
C PRO A 34 10.99 7.22 2.39
N SER A 35 10.76 7.44 3.69
CA SER A 35 11.37 6.64 4.77
C SER A 35 10.52 5.45 5.22
N ALA A 36 9.39 5.18 4.56
CA ALA A 36 8.49 4.09 4.97
C ALA A 36 8.93 2.77 4.34
N PHE A 37 8.77 1.68 5.10
CA PHE A 37 8.89 0.33 4.55
C PHE A 37 7.64 -0.05 3.74
N ILE A 38 7.71 0.18 2.44
CA ILE A 38 6.61 -0.09 1.50
C ILE A 38 6.55 -1.57 1.09
N VAL A 39 5.40 -2.19 1.34
CA VAL A 39 5.01 -3.52 0.85
C VAL A 39 3.85 -3.36 -0.13
N SER A 40 3.93 -4.00 -1.30
CA SER A 40 2.82 -4.02 -2.27
C SER A 40 2.32 -5.45 -2.52
N PHE A 41 1.13 -5.58 -3.08
CA PHE A 41 0.53 -6.87 -3.40
C PHE A 41 0.41 -7.07 -4.91
N LYS A 42 0.63 -8.31 -5.36
CA LYS A 42 0.47 -8.72 -6.76
C LYS A 42 -0.41 -9.96 -6.83
N LEU A 43 -1.62 -9.79 -7.37
CA LEU A 43 -2.56 -10.87 -7.65
C LEU A 43 -2.49 -11.26 -9.13
N GLU A 44 -2.28 -12.54 -9.41
CA GLU A 44 -2.39 -13.12 -10.75
C GLU A 44 -3.21 -14.42 -10.70
N THR A 45 -3.68 -14.88 -11.86
CA THR A 45 -4.36 -16.19 -12.02
C THR A 45 -3.44 -17.27 -12.57
N ASP A 46 -2.31 -16.87 -13.14
CA ASP A 46 -1.30 -17.74 -13.75
C ASP A 46 -0.01 -17.65 -12.93
N THR A 47 0.43 -18.81 -12.44
CA THR A 47 1.64 -18.95 -11.60
C THR A 47 2.92 -18.67 -12.37
N ASP A 48 2.93 -18.94 -13.68
CA ASP A 48 4.14 -18.87 -14.50
C ASP A 48 4.59 -17.42 -14.73
N ILE A 49 3.63 -16.48 -14.72
CA ILE A 49 3.89 -15.05 -14.87
C ILE A 49 3.94 -14.30 -13.54
N LEU A 50 3.45 -14.90 -12.45
CA LEU A 50 3.27 -14.22 -11.17
C LEU A 50 4.58 -13.65 -10.61
N LEU A 51 5.63 -14.49 -10.51
CA LEU A 51 6.92 -14.07 -9.96
C LEU A 51 7.61 -13.04 -10.86
N THR A 52 7.57 -13.24 -12.17
CA THR A 52 8.12 -12.29 -13.15
C THR A 52 7.47 -10.91 -13.01
N LYS A 53 6.14 -10.85 -12.89
CA LYS A 53 5.42 -9.59 -12.67
C LYS A 53 5.65 -8.99 -11.28
N ALA A 54 5.84 -9.82 -10.26
CA ALA A 54 6.18 -9.37 -8.92
C ALA A 54 7.56 -8.69 -8.89
N ARG A 55 8.58 -9.32 -9.47
CA ARG A 55 9.93 -8.74 -9.61
C ARG A 55 9.92 -7.45 -10.45
N ALA A 56 9.19 -7.44 -11.56
CA ALA A 56 9.02 -6.22 -12.36
C ALA A 56 8.36 -5.09 -11.56
N ALA A 57 7.37 -5.39 -10.72
CA ALA A 57 6.74 -4.40 -9.84
C ALA A 57 7.69 -3.91 -8.75
N LEU A 58 8.48 -4.80 -8.16
CA LEU A 58 9.50 -4.47 -7.16
C LEU A 58 10.46 -3.41 -7.71
N GLN A 59 10.99 -3.62 -8.91
CA GLN A 59 11.91 -2.71 -9.57
C GLN A 59 11.23 -1.41 -10.02
N LYS A 60 10.07 -1.52 -10.67
CA LYS A 60 9.35 -0.36 -11.25
C LYS A 60 8.90 0.65 -10.20
N TYR A 61 8.42 0.17 -9.06
CA TYR A 61 7.89 1.03 -8.00
C TYR A 61 8.89 1.25 -6.88
N HIS A 62 10.07 0.64 -6.98
CA HIS A 62 11.07 0.59 -5.92
C HIS A 62 10.39 0.25 -4.59
N VAL A 63 9.64 -0.84 -4.47
CA VAL A 63 9.08 -1.23 -3.15
C VAL A 63 10.04 -2.17 -2.43
N HIS A 64 9.94 -2.31 -1.11
CA HIS A 64 10.86 -3.17 -0.36
C HIS A 64 10.45 -4.64 -0.46
N ALA A 65 9.15 -4.90 -0.55
CA ALA A 65 8.63 -6.24 -0.76
C ALA A 65 7.38 -6.22 -1.65
N VAL A 66 7.21 -7.30 -2.42
CA VAL A 66 5.99 -7.61 -3.16
C VAL A 66 5.43 -8.94 -2.67
N VAL A 67 4.23 -8.93 -2.10
CA VAL A 67 3.49 -10.15 -1.77
C VAL A 67 2.77 -10.63 -3.01
N ALA A 68 3.28 -11.68 -3.61
CA ALA A 68 2.77 -12.33 -4.81
C ALA A 68 1.79 -13.44 -4.43
N ASN A 69 0.56 -13.35 -4.92
CA ASN A 69 -0.53 -14.27 -4.60
C ASN A 69 -1.24 -14.74 -5.87
N GLU A 70 -1.42 -16.05 -5.99
CA GLU A 70 -2.22 -16.65 -7.04
C GLU A 70 -3.70 -16.71 -6.59
N LEU A 71 -4.66 -16.37 -7.45
CA LEU A 71 -6.07 -16.22 -7.09
C LEU A 71 -6.66 -17.42 -6.33
N HIS A 72 -6.37 -18.63 -6.80
CA HIS A 72 -6.92 -19.87 -6.24
C HIS A 72 -6.29 -20.23 -4.89
N THR A 73 -5.02 -19.87 -4.67
CA THR A 73 -4.26 -20.25 -3.48
C THR A 73 -4.02 -19.09 -2.51
N ARG A 74 -4.54 -17.88 -2.80
CA ARG A 74 -4.28 -16.65 -2.01
C ARG A 74 -4.58 -16.74 -0.51
N LYS A 75 -5.49 -17.62 -0.08
CA LYS A 75 -5.84 -17.83 1.34
C LYS A 75 -4.95 -18.84 2.05
N THR A 76 -4.17 -19.61 1.30
CA THR A 76 -3.38 -20.73 1.82
C THR A 76 -1.89 -20.54 1.61
N LYS A 77 -1.50 -19.77 0.59
CA LYS A 77 -0.13 -19.60 0.13
C LYS A 77 0.09 -18.23 -0.51
N VAL A 78 1.20 -17.60 -0.17
CA VAL A 78 1.72 -16.40 -0.83
C VAL A 78 3.23 -16.52 -0.97
N VAL A 79 3.83 -15.79 -1.91
CA VAL A 79 5.28 -15.68 -2.06
C VAL A 79 5.67 -14.23 -1.84
N VAL A 80 6.54 -13.96 -0.87
CA VAL A 80 7.10 -12.63 -0.64
C VAL A 80 8.37 -12.50 -1.45
N VAL A 81 8.40 -11.52 -2.35
CA VAL A 81 9.52 -11.22 -3.24
C VAL A 81 10.19 -9.94 -2.75
N MET A 82 11.48 -10.03 -2.45
CA MET A 82 12.36 -8.92 -2.08
C MET A 82 13.53 -8.82 -3.07
N ALA A 83 14.41 -7.84 -2.89
CA ALA A 83 15.51 -7.59 -3.83
C ALA A 83 16.52 -8.75 -3.87
N ASP A 84 16.78 -9.37 -2.73
CA ASP A 84 17.79 -10.41 -2.51
C ASP A 84 17.19 -11.81 -2.31
N SER A 85 15.88 -11.90 -2.10
CA SER A 85 15.25 -13.13 -1.61
C SER A 85 13.82 -13.29 -2.09
N GLU A 86 13.40 -14.55 -2.15
CA GLU A 86 12.00 -14.94 -2.32
C GLU A 86 11.65 -15.98 -1.25
N ARG A 87 10.58 -15.74 -0.51
CA ARG A 87 10.09 -16.67 0.52
C ARG A 87 8.64 -17.03 0.30
N GLU A 88 8.39 -18.33 0.22
CA GLU A 88 7.03 -18.85 0.23
C GLU A 88 6.50 -18.95 1.67
N VAL A 89 5.32 -18.37 1.89
CA VAL A 89 4.61 -18.38 3.17
C VAL A 89 3.31 -19.15 2.99
N ARG A 90 3.10 -20.17 3.82
CA ARG A 90 1.88 -20.99 3.84
C ARG A 90 1.19 -20.89 5.19
N LYS A 91 -0.12 -21.15 5.20
CA LYS A 91 -0.85 -21.36 6.46
C LYS A 91 -0.30 -22.57 7.23
N GLU A 92 -0.21 -22.46 8.55
CA GLU A 92 0.32 -23.52 9.42
C GLU A 92 -0.68 -24.67 9.61
N LYS A 93 -1.97 -24.33 9.74
CA LYS A 93 -3.07 -25.25 10.03
C LYS A 93 -4.20 -25.07 9.01
N PRO A 94 -5.03 -26.10 8.77
CA PRO A 94 -6.18 -26.01 7.87
C PRO A 94 -7.14 -24.85 8.21
N ASP A 95 -7.38 -24.63 9.50
CA ASP A 95 -8.30 -23.61 10.02
C ASP A 95 -7.64 -22.24 10.29
N SER A 96 -6.35 -22.12 9.99
CA SER A 96 -5.60 -20.86 10.15
C SER A 96 -5.58 -20.02 8.88
N CYS A 97 -5.27 -18.73 9.07
CA CYS A 97 -5.10 -17.73 8.02
C CYS A 97 -3.60 -17.56 7.67
N VAL A 98 -3.28 -17.33 6.39
CA VAL A 98 -1.89 -17.13 5.91
C VAL A 98 -1.30 -15.78 6.37
N GLU A 99 -2.16 -14.86 6.80
CA GLU A 99 -1.83 -13.51 7.23
C GLU A 99 -0.94 -13.50 8.46
N LYS A 100 -1.11 -14.44 9.41
CA LYS A 100 -0.30 -14.49 10.62
C LYS A 100 1.20 -14.71 10.31
N PRO A 101 1.60 -15.82 9.66
CA PRO A 101 3.00 -16.04 9.32
C PRO A 101 3.53 -15.01 8.31
N LEU A 102 2.67 -14.44 7.46
CA LEU A 102 3.05 -13.36 6.55
C LEU A 102 3.43 -12.08 7.33
N VAL A 103 2.61 -11.67 8.29
CA VAL A 103 2.86 -10.46 9.09
C VAL A 103 4.10 -10.65 9.95
N GLU A 104 4.27 -11.81 10.59
CA GLU A 104 5.48 -12.11 11.37
C GLU A 104 6.74 -11.95 10.53
N TYR A 105 6.73 -12.48 9.30
CA TYR A 105 7.84 -12.34 8.36
C TYR A 105 8.09 -10.88 7.94
N LEU A 106 7.04 -10.12 7.61
CA LEU A 106 7.19 -8.71 7.23
C LEU A 106 7.66 -7.83 8.39
N VAL A 107 7.26 -8.14 9.62
CA VAL A 107 7.72 -7.42 10.82
C VAL A 107 9.21 -7.61 11.04
N GLU A 108 9.73 -8.83 10.89
CA GLU A 108 11.17 -9.10 10.99
C GLU A 108 11.99 -8.23 10.01
N HIS A 109 11.57 -8.20 8.74
CA HIS A 109 12.22 -7.38 7.72
C HIS A 109 12.04 -5.88 7.94
N HIS A 110 10.89 -5.45 8.45
CA HIS A 110 10.66 -4.06 8.81
C HIS A 110 11.55 -3.61 9.98
N LEU A 111 11.75 -4.46 11.00
CA LEU A 111 12.67 -4.16 12.11
C LEU A 111 14.11 -4.05 11.61
N SER A 112 14.53 -4.94 10.71
CA SER A 112 15.84 -4.83 10.04
C SER A 112 15.97 -3.52 9.28
N TYR A 113 14.92 -3.09 8.56
CA TYR A 113 14.90 -1.82 7.84
C TYR A 113 15.01 -0.60 8.76
N ILE A 114 14.30 -0.60 9.90
CA ILE A 114 14.40 0.47 10.91
C ILE A 114 15.83 0.53 11.47
N ASN A 115 16.38 -0.62 11.87
CA ASN A 115 17.70 -0.70 12.50
C ASN A 115 18.85 -0.44 11.53
N GLY A 116 18.65 -0.75 10.24
CA GLY A 116 19.60 -0.50 9.16
C GLY A 116 19.67 0.97 8.72
N GLY A 117 18.87 1.86 9.32
CA GLY A 117 18.80 3.28 8.95
C GLY A 117 18.12 3.45 7.60
N GLY A 118 16.81 3.17 7.57
CA GLY A 118 15.95 3.15 6.38
C GLY A 118 16.39 4.12 5.28
N ASP A 119 16.71 3.56 4.10
CA ASP A 119 17.41 4.21 2.97
C ASP A 119 17.30 5.75 2.94
N HIS A 120 18.19 6.44 3.65
CA HIS A 120 18.22 7.91 3.66
C HIS A 120 18.79 8.51 2.37
N ASN A 121 19.06 7.70 1.34
CA ASN A 121 19.69 8.18 0.11
C ASN A 121 19.44 7.26 -1.09
N VAL A 122 18.18 7.00 -1.45
CA VAL A 122 17.89 6.54 -2.83
C VAL A 122 17.85 7.77 -3.73
N ILE A 123 18.97 8.08 -4.37
CA ILE A 123 18.99 8.97 -5.53
C ILE A 123 18.22 8.24 -6.63
N PHE A 124 16.96 8.63 -6.86
CA PHE A 124 16.20 8.14 -8.00
C PHE A 124 16.89 8.65 -9.27
N ALA A 125 17.57 7.74 -9.97
CA ALA A 125 18.05 8.02 -11.31
C ALA A 125 16.82 8.27 -12.20
N SER A 126 16.64 9.52 -12.64
CA SER A 126 15.70 9.84 -13.72
C SER A 126 16.21 9.23 -15.01
N ASP A 127 15.30 8.60 -15.75
CA ASP A 127 15.54 7.89 -17.03
C ASP A 127 15.90 8.83 -18.20
N ASP A 128 16.35 10.07 -17.93
CA ASP A 128 16.56 11.12 -18.93
C ASP A 128 17.94 11.82 -18.83
N GLY A 129 18.92 11.21 -18.17
CA GLY A 129 20.35 11.57 -18.30
C GLY A 129 20.75 13.01 -17.92
N ARG A 130 19.86 13.82 -17.34
CA ARG A 130 20.13 15.22 -17.00
C ARG A 130 20.05 15.44 -15.50
N THR A 131 21.20 15.35 -14.85
CA THR A 131 21.36 15.76 -13.45
C THR A 131 21.14 17.26 -13.35
N ARG A 132 19.96 17.69 -12.90
CA ARG A 132 19.75 19.01 -12.32
C ARG A 132 19.42 18.77 -10.85
N ALA A 133 20.27 19.27 -9.96
CA ALA A 133 19.85 19.49 -8.58
C ALA A 133 18.63 20.41 -8.64
N MET A 134 17.44 19.85 -8.41
CA MET A 134 16.25 20.65 -8.20
C MET A 134 16.26 21.07 -6.74
N ASP A 135 16.40 22.38 -6.54
CA ASP A 135 16.32 23.02 -5.24
C ASP A 135 14.96 22.72 -4.61
N THR A 136 14.98 22.10 -3.43
CA THR A 136 13.82 21.54 -2.71
C THR A 136 12.78 22.62 -2.35
N ALA A 137 13.08 23.90 -2.55
CA ALA A 137 12.20 25.03 -2.28
C ALA A 137 11.18 25.35 -3.40
N ALA A 138 11.30 24.78 -4.60
CA ALA A 138 10.52 25.25 -5.77
C ALA A 138 9.27 24.41 -6.14
N ILE A 139 8.97 23.32 -5.43
CA ILE A 139 7.77 22.50 -5.69
C ILE A 139 6.89 22.50 -4.44
N ILE A 140 6.25 23.64 -4.17
CA ILE A 140 5.02 23.67 -3.39
C ILE A 140 3.89 23.61 -4.41
N PRO A 141 3.17 22.48 -4.59
CA PRO A 141 1.83 22.57 -5.13
C PRO A 141 1.01 23.25 -4.03
N LEU A 142 0.59 24.48 -4.35
CA LEU A 142 -0.44 25.24 -3.66
C LEU A 142 -1.59 24.31 -3.23
N VAL A 143 -1.52 23.81 -2.00
CA VAL A 143 -2.69 23.31 -1.28
C VAL A 143 -3.55 24.56 -1.06
N ARG A 144 -4.54 24.75 -1.93
CA ARG A 144 -5.57 25.76 -1.70
C ARG A 144 -6.29 25.35 -0.41
N PRO A 145 -6.38 26.22 0.60
CA PRO A 145 -7.15 25.91 1.81
C PRO A 145 -8.63 25.89 1.41
N GLY A 146 -9.31 24.76 1.62
CA GLY A 146 -10.77 24.71 1.49
C GLY A 146 -11.43 23.43 0.97
N HIS A 147 -10.71 22.32 0.76
CA HIS A 147 -11.38 21.05 0.46
C HIS A 147 -10.92 19.96 1.43
N ASP A 148 -11.77 19.72 2.43
CA ASP A 148 -11.69 18.59 3.35
C ASP A 148 -11.71 17.27 2.57
N ILE A 149 -10.59 16.54 2.61
CA ILE A 149 -10.54 15.15 2.20
C ILE A 149 -9.97 14.39 3.40
N PHE A 150 -10.88 13.77 4.16
CA PHE A 150 -10.70 13.01 5.41
C PHE A 150 -10.62 13.82 6.71
N SER A 151 -11.79 14.14 7.28
CA SER A 151 -11.93 14.25 8.73
C SER A 151 -11.83 12.85 9.34
N VAL A 152 -10.68 12.53 9.93
CA VAL A 152 -10.52 11.37 10.81
C VAL A 152 -10.98 11.82 12.19
N SER A 153 -12.20 11.43 12.58
CA SER A 153 -12.66 11.61 13.95
C SER A 153 -11.81 10.74 14.88
N ALA A 154 -11.18 11.36 15.87
CA ALA A 154 -10.37 10.70 16.89
C ALA A 154 -11.23 9.72 17.73
N PRO A 155 -10.66 8.61 18.23
CA PRO A 155 -11.37 7.71 19.12
C PRO A 155 -11.63 8.38 20.48
N ASN A 156 -12.87 8.26 20.95
CA ASN A 156 -13.32 8.76 22.25
C ASN A 156 -12.41 8.29 23.39
N SER A 157 -11.89 9.27 24.14
CA SER A 157 -11.27 9.06 25.44
C SER A 157 -12.30 8.50 26.42
N VAL A 158 -12.01 7.32 26.99
CA VAL A 158 -12.71 6.78 28.15
C VAL A 158 -12.54 7.75 29.33
N ARG A 159 -13.62 8.42 29.71
CA ARG A 159 -13.68 9.25 30.92
C ARG A 159 -14.12 8.34 32.07
N ALA A 160 -13.28 8.24 33.09
CA ALA A 160 -13.60 7.59 34.35
C ALA A 160 -14.83 8.28 34.97
N GLU A 161 -15.87 7.50 35.29
CA GLU A 161 -17.00 7.98 36.08
C GLU A 161 -16.57 8.19 37.52
N GLY A 162 -16.87 9.39 38.03
CA GLY A 162 -16.68 9.74 39.43
C GLY A 162 -17.76 9.13 40.30
N VAL A 163 -17.34 8.45 41.36
CA VAL A 163 -18.18 8.10 42.51
C VAL A 163 -18.47 9.38 43.29
N THR A 164 -19.76 9.69 43.53
CA THR A 164 -20.20 10.63 44.56
C THR A 164 -20.85 9.85 45.71
N PRO A 165 -20.54 10.16 46.98
CA PRO A 165 -21.25 9.57 48.11
C PRO A 165 -22.63 10.23 48.28
N ALA A 166 -23.64 9.44 48.62
CA ALA A 166 -24.93 9.92 49.05
C ALA A 166 -24.89 10.19 50.56
N ASP A 167 -25.04 11.45 50.93
CA ASP A 167 -25.53 11.85 52.24
C ASP A 167 -27.03 11.54 52.30
N ASP A 168 -27.46 10.72 53.27
CA ASP A 168 -28.83 10.80 53.77
C ASP A 168 -28.77 10.80 55.30
N SER A 169 -29.39 11.83 55.86
CA SER A 169 -29.46 12.11 57.28
C SER A 169 -30.75 11.52 57.84
N SER A 170 -30.64 10.85 58.97
CA SER A 170 -31.66 10.80 60.02
C SER A 170 -30.96 10.66 61.36
#